data_AF-A0A7S1T7W8-F1
#
_entry.id   AF-A0A7S1T7W8-F1
#
_cell.length_a   1.000
_cell.length_b   1.000
_cell.length_c   1.000
_cell.angle_alpha   90.00
_cell.angle_beta   90.00
_cell.angle_gamma   90.00
#
_symmetry.space_group_name_H-M   'P 1'
#
loop_
_entity.id
_entity.type
_entity.pdbx_description
1 polymer ?
#
loop_
_entity_poly.entity_id
_entity_poly.type
_entity_poly.pdbx_seq_one_letter_code
_entity_poly.pdbx_strand_id
1 'polypeptide(L)'
;GGFGGKIPRHMAVAGAAAVAAAALRAPVMVCNERVDDLVMTGGREEMIVEYDAAYGADGVVHALRMELPCNMGWYVGESAGSLAMAVAFSDNAYFTPHYKAVGRPFTADVAPNAAARAPGVVQSILAHEVVMEHVARSLGLPMDVVQERNFYRAGQRTPAGVVIGSATHEWTLPALWSQMKAETDFAARKAAVADFNAANRWRKRGVSIAPVRYGIGTGFYKSGALVNIYPDGTVLVAHGGVEVGQGLS
;
A
#
# COMPACT_ATOMS: atom_id res chain seq x y z
N GLY A 1 -3.60 14.98 -10.89
CA GLY A 1 -3.09 13.68 -10.38
C GLY A 1 -1.64 13.79 -9.97
N GLY A 2 -1.33 13.35 -8.74
CA GLY A 2 0.04 13.27 -8.21
C GLY A 2 0.48 11.85 -7.87
N PHE A 3 -0.36 11.09 -7.17
CA PHE A 3 -0.15 9.66 -6.83
C PHE A 3 1.14 9.31 -6.06
N GLY A 4 1.85 10.31 -5.53
CA GLY A 4 3.11 10.18 -4.81
C GLY A 4 4.34 10.61 -5.64
N GLY A 5 4.32 10.39 -6.96
CA GLY A 5 5.42 10.78 -7.85
C GLY A 5 5.73 12.28 -7.85
N LYS A 6 4.79 13.12 -7.44
CA LYS A 6 4.98 14.59 -7.30
C LYS A 6 5.32 15.03 -5.87
N ILE A 7 5.78 14.15 -4.99
CA ILE A 7 6.25 14.53 -3.65
C ILE A 7 7.68 15.10 -3.75
N PRO A 8 8.73 14.33 -4.13
CA PRO A 8 10.05 14.91 -4.34
C PRO A 8 10.44 15.11 -5.81
N ARG A 9 9.85 14.36 -6.76
CA ARG A 9 10.41 14.28 -8.13
C ARG A 9 10.17 15.54 -8.97
N HIS A 10 9.22 16.39 -8.58
CA HIS A 10 9.02 17.69 -9.20
C HIS A 10 10.20 18.67 -8.94
N MET A 11 11.04 18.41 -7.92
CA MET A 11 12.12 19.32 -7.53
C MET A 11 13.18 19.50 -8.61
N ALA A 12 13.48 18.46 -9.40
CA ALA A 12 14.47 18.56 -10.48
C ALA A 12 14.02 19.57 -11.56
N VAL A 13 12.75 19.46 -11.99
CA VAL A 13 12.13 20.37 -12.97
C VAL A 13 12.04 21.80 -12.40
N ALA A 14 11.58 21.93 -11.15
CA ALA A 14 11.44 23.22 -10.49
C ALA A 14 12.80 23.91 -10.29
N GLY A 15 13.83 23.17 -9.89
CA GLY A 15 15.19 23.66 -9.72
C GLY A 15 15.81 24.14 -11.03
N ALA A 16 15.67 23.36 -12.11
CA ALA A 16 16.14 23.75 -13.43
C ALA A 16 15.46 25.04 -13.92
N ALA A 17 14.14 25.15 -13.75
CA ALA A 17 13.38 26.35 -14.09
C ALA A 17 13.84 27.57 -13.29
N ALA A 18 14.09 27.40 -11.98
CA ALA A 18 14.55 28.49 -11.10
C ALA A 18 15.95 29.00 -11.51
N VAL A 19 16.88 28.10 -11.82
CA VAL A 19 18.23 28.47 -12.28
C VAL A 19 18.17 29.22 -13.62
N ALA A 20 17.38 28.73 -14.57
CA ALA A 20 17.21 29.38 -15.87
C ALA A 20 16.56 30.77 -15.73
N ALA A 21 15.53 30.91 -14.90
CA ALA A 21 14.87 32.19 -14.63
C ALA A 21 15.83 33.21 -14.02
N ALA A 22 16.69 32.78 -13.08
CA ALA A 22 17.70 33.63 -12.46
C ALA A 22 18.75 34.10 -13.48
N ALA A 23 19.26 33.20 -14.33
CA ALA A 23 20.27 33.53 -15.33
C ALA A 23 19.74 34.46 -16.43
N LEU A 24 18.51 34.22 -16.90
CA LEU A 24 17.89 34.99 -17.98
C LEU A 24 17.22 36.28 -17.48
N ARG A 25 16.99 36.40 -16.16
CA ARG A 25 16.19 37.46 -15.54
C ARG A 25 14.80 37.60 -16.20
N ALA A 26 14.19 36.47 -16.52
CA ALA A 26 12.91 36.37 -17.20
C ALA A 26 12.10 35.18 -16.66
N PRO A 27 10.75 35.21 -16.76
CA PRO A 27 9.93 34.04 -16.45
C PRO A 27 10.29 32.85 -17.33
N VAL A 28 10.44 31.67 -16.73
CA VAL A 28 10.72 30.41 -17.43
C VAL A 28 9.69 29.37 -17.04
N MET A 29 9.15 28.66 -18.04
CA MET A 29 8.28 27.51 -17.87
C MET A 29 9.00 26.27 -18.39
N VAL A 30 9.00 25.20 -17.59
CA VAL A 30 9.48 23.88 -17.99
C VAL A 30 8.33 22.90 -17.83
N CYS A 31 8.04 22.18 -18.91
CA CYS A 31 7.07 21.10 -18.93
C CYS A 31 7.76 19.89 -19.56
N ASN A 32 7.81 18.78 -18.84
CA ASN A 32 8.39 17.56 -19.37
C ASN A 32 7.47 16.97 -20.44
N GLU A 33 8.05 16.46 -21.51
CA GLU A 33 7.37 15.49 -22.36
C GLU A 33 7.15 14.19 -21.60
N ARG A 34 6.15 13.40 -22.01
CA ARG A 34 5.79 12.15 -21.30
C ARG A 34 6.96 11.17 -21.20
N VAL A 35 7.77 11.06 -22.25
CA VAL A 35 8.93 10.16 -22.26
C VAL A 35 9.98 10.59 -21.24
N ASP A 36 10.25 11.89 -21.15
CA ASP A 36 11.22 12.45 -20.20
C ASP A 36 10.72 12.28 -18.77
N ASP A 37 9.42 12.53 -18.52
CA ASP A 37 8.79 12.34 -17.22
C ASP A 37 8.97 10.88 -16.73
N LEU A 38 8.64 9.89 -17.57
CA LEU A 38 8.74 8.48 -17.21
C LEU A 38 10.18 8.03 -16.92
N VAL A 39 11.16 8.54 -17.66
CA VAL A 39 12.58 8.21 -17.43
C VAL A 39 13.11 8.91 -16.18
N MET A 40 12.71 10.16 -15.95
CA MET A 40 13.32 11.01 -14.95
C MET A 40 12.71 10.86 -13.55
N THR A 41 11.39 10.63 -13.44
CA THR A 41 10.70 10.61 -12.14
C THR A 41 10.73 9.27 -11.43
N GLY A 42 11.11 8.19 -12.15
CA GLY A 42 11.01 6.83 -11.63
C GLY A 42 9.56 6.42 -11.36
N GLY A 43 9.39 5.31 -10.63
CA GLY A 43 8.09 4.76 -10.29
C GLY A 43 8.08 4.11 -8.92
N ARG A 44 7.12 3.20 -8.73
CA ARG A 44 7.05 2.37 -7.52
C ARG A 44 8.32 1.55 -7.37
N GLU A 45 8.78 1.38 -6.14
CA GLU A 45 9.93 0.54 -5.84
C GLU A 45 9.70 -0.92 -6.25
N GLU A 46 10.64 -1.46 -7.02
CA GLU A 46 10.76 -2.89 -7.23
C GLU A 46 11.17 -3.56 -5.91
N MET A 47 10.41 -4.56 -5.50
CA MET A 47 10.62 -5.28 -4.25
C MET A 47 10.55 -6.78 -4.52
N ILE A 48 11.60 -7.48 -4.14
CA ILE A 48 11.63 -8.94 -4.07
C ILE A 48 11.21 -9.30 -2.65
N VAL A 49 10.33 -10.28 -2.49
CA VAL A 49 9.92 -10.76 -1.17
C VAL A 49 10.25 -12.23 -1.04
N GLU A 50 11.14 -12.53 -0.10
CA GLU A 50 11.50 -13.88 0.30
C GLU A 50 10.82 -14.18 1.63
N TYR A 51 10.29 -15.38 1.80
CA TYR A 51 9.59 -15.72 3.03
C TYR A 51 9.71 -17.20 3.42
N ASP A 52 9.62 -17.44 4.73
CA ASP A 52 9.46 -18.75 5.34
C ASP A 52 8.21 -18.73 6.23
N ALA A 53 7.33 -19.72 6.09
CA ALA A 53 6.10 -19.83 6.87
C ALA A 53 5.97 -21.21 7.53
N ALA A 54 5.68 -21.24 8.83
CA ALA A 54 5.33 -22.45 9.57
C ALA A 54 3.84 -22.40 9.93
N TYR A 55 3.11 -23.44 9.56
CA TYR A 55 1.64 -23.48 9.69
C TYR A 55 1.14 -24.88 10.05
N GLY A 56 0.00 -24.91 10.74
CA GLY A 56 -0.69 -26.14 11.12
C GLY A 56 -1.52 -26.74 9.97
N ALA A 57 -1.97 -27.98 10.15
CA ALA A 57 -2.86 -28.65 9.20
C ALA A 57 -4.25 -27.98 9.09
N ASP A 58 -4.60 -27.15 10.07
CA ASP A 58 -5.78 -26.28 10.07
C ASP A 58 -5.56 -24.97 9.28
N GLY A 59 -4.37 -24.76 8.68
CA GLY A 59 -4.05 -23.56 7.93
C GLY A 59 -3.75 -22.33 8.79
N VAL A 60 -3.62 -22.48 10.11
CA VAL A 60 -3.17 -21.38 10.99
C VAL A 60 -1.67 -21.21 10.87
N VAL A 61 -1.22 -19.99 10.61
CA VAL A 61 0.20 -19.62 10.51
C VAL A 61 0.75 -19.31 11.90
N HIS A 62 1.71 -20.09 12.36
CA HIS A 62 2.34 -19.94 13.67
C HIS A 62 3.59 -19.07 13.62
N ALA A 63 4.35 -19.13 12.52
CA ALA A 63 5.52 -18.30 12.30
C ALA A 63 5.62 -17.82 10.85
N LEU A 64 6.05 -16.57 10.67
CA LEU A 64 6.31 -15.98 9.36
C LEU A 64 7.56 -15.09 9.43
N ARG A 65 8.55 -15.41 8.60
CA ARG A 65 9.69 -14.55 8.32
C ARG A 65 9.54 -14.00 6.91
N MET A 66 9.72 -12.69 6.73
CA MET A 66 9.82 -12.04 5.42
C MET A 66 11.08 -11.19 5.32
N GLU A 67 11.78 -11.32 4.21
CA GLU A 67 12.83 -10.40 3.78
C GLU A 67 12.35 -9.61 2.57
N LEU A 68 12.54 -8.29 2.61
CA LEU A 68 12.04 -7.35 1.61
C LEU A 68 13.22 -6.62 0.95
N PRO A 69 14.07 -7.28 0.13
CA PRO A 69 14.98 -6.60 -0.78
C PRO A 69 14.24 -5.58 -1.66
N CYS A 70 14.66 -4.32 -1.59
CA CYS A 70 13.96 -3.21 -2.22
C CYS A 70 14.95 -2.33 -2.99
N ASN A 71 14.69 -2.16 -4.28
CA ASN A 71 15.49 -1.34 -5.18
C ASN A 71 15.22 0.14 -4.91
N MET A 72 16.25 0.84 -4.46
CA MET A 72 16.19 2.27 -4.14
C MET A 72 16.54 3.17 -5.33
N GLY A 73 16.97 2.59 -6.46
CA GLY A 73 17.65 3.30 -7.53
C GLY A 73 19.01 3.84 -7.09
N TRP A 74 19.51 4.86 -7.77
CA TRP A 74 20.83 5.44 -7.47
C TRP A 74 20.85 6.26 -6.16
N TYR A 75 19.67 6.63 -5.64
CA TYR A 75 19.52 7.46 -4.43
C TYR A 75 18.34 7.00 -3.58
N VAL A 76 18.63 6.68 -2.31
CA VAL A 76 17.66 6.15 -1.34
C VAL A 76 16.43 7.05 -1.15
N GLY A 77 16.66 8.35 -0.92
CA GLY A 77 15.60 9.37 -0.85
C GLY A 77 14.34 8.95 -0.11
N GLU A 78 13.19 9.15 -0.78
CA GLU A 78 11.86 8.84 -0.26
C GLU A 78 11.60 7.34 -0.11
N SER A 79 12.27 6.48 -0.89
CA SER A 79 12.02 5.03 -0.89
C SER A 79 12.38 4.35 0.43
N ALA A 80 13.18 5.01 1.28
CA ALA A 80 13.35 4.59 2.68
C ALA A 80 12.01 4.59 3.46
N GLY A 81 11.16 5.60 3.23
CA GLY A 81 9.82 5.69 3.82
C GLY A 81 8.91 4.58 3.31
N SER A 82 8.94 4.31 1.99
CA SER A 82 8.23 3.18 1.38
C SER A 82 8.63 1.85 2.02
N LEU A 83 9.94 1.57 2.18
CA LEU A 83 10.41 0.33 2.80
C LEU A 83 10.06 0.23 4.28
N ALA A 84 10.13 1.33 5.03
CA ALA A 84 9.72 1.37 6.43
C ALA A 84 8.23 1.04 6.57
N MET A 85 7.38 1.60 5.71
CA MET A 85 5.96 1.25 5.65
C MET A 85 5.73 -0.20 5.23
N ALA A 86 6.47 -0.69 4.24
CA ALA A 86 6.39 -2.08 3.81
C ALA A 86 6.59 -3.03 4.98
N VAL A 87 7.63 -2.84 5.79
CA VAL A 87 7.92 -3.62 7.01
C VAL A 87 6.85 -3.45 8.08
N ALA A 88 6.39 -2.21 8.33
CA ALA A 88 5.44 -1.93 9.41
C ALA A 88 4.03 -2.50 9.17
N PHE A 89 3.65 -2.67 7.91
CA PHE A 89 2.31 -3.12 7.49
C PHE A 89 2.30 -4.48 6.79
N SER A 90 3.45 -5.17 6.72
CA SER A 90 3.54 -6.45 6.03
C SER A 90 2.71 -7.56 6.66
N ASP A 91 2.20 -7.38 7.88
CA ASP A 91 1.31 -8.32 8.56
C ASP A 91 -0.13 -8.30 8.00
N ASN A 92 -0.48 -7.27 7.23
CA ASN A 92 -1.83 -7.03 6.70
C ASN A 92 -2.89 -7.23 7.81
N ALA A 93 -3.83 -8.14 7.59
CA ALA A 93 -4.94 -8.45 8.48
C ALA A 93 -4.69 -9.69 9.37
N TYR A 94 -3.51 -10.30 9.28
CA TYR A 94 -3.26 -11.62 9.81
C TYR A 94 -2.43 -11.59 11.10
N PHE A 95 -2.92 -12.27 12.13
CA PHE A 95 -2.17 -12.50 13.35
C PHE A 95 -1.25 -13.70 13.20
N THR A 96 0.05 -13.47 13.35
CA THR A 96 1.06 -14.53 13.43
C THR A 96 1.86 -14.35 14.71
N PRO A 97 1.82 -15.31 15.66
CA PRO A 97 2.51 -15.18 16.95
C PRO A 97 4.02 -14.94 16.86
N HIS A 98 4.69 -15.60 15.90
CA HIS A 98 6.14 -15.50 15.70
C HIS A 98 6.43 -14.82 14.36
N TYR A 99 6.52 -13.49 14.38
CA TYR A 99 6.62 -12.70 13.16
C TYR A 99 7.94 -11.93 13.07
N LYS A 100 8.56 -11.94 11.89
CA LYS A 100 9.74 -11.12 11.59
C LYS A 100 9.69 -10.62 10.15
N ALA A 101 9.69 -9.31 9.96
CA ALA A 101 9.87 -8.68 8.65
C ALA A 101 11.15 -7.83 8.65
N VAL A 102 11.97 -7.96 7.62
CA VAL A 102 13.25 -7.24 7.49
C VAL A 102 13.30 -6.54 6.14
N GLY A 103 13.39 -5.20 6.15
CA GLY A 103 13.66 -4.42 4.95
C GLY A 103 15.14 -4.47 4.56
N ARG A 104 15.44 -4.72 3.29
CA ARG A 104 16.82 -4.74 2.76
C ARG A 104 16.96 -3.74 1.60
N PRO A 105 17.33 -2.48 1.87
CA PRO A 105 17.56 -1.52 0.81
C PRO A 105 18.81 -1.90 0.01
N PHE A 106 18.75 -1.74 -1.32
CA PHE A 106 19.93 -1.76 -2.17
C PHE A 106 19.85 -0.66 -3.22
N THR A 107 21.01 -0.15 -3.64
CA THR A 107 21.11 0.83 -4.72
C THR A 107 21.42 0.13 -6.04
N ALA A 108 20.97 0.72 -7.14
CA ALA A 108 21.23 0.26 -8.50
C ALA A 108 21.37 1.46 -9.43
N ASP A 109 22.02 1.28 -10.58
CA ASP A 109 22.25 2.32 -11.59
C ASP A 109 20.99 2.59 -12.44
N VAL A 110 19.87 2.85 -11.77
CA VAL A 110 18.58 3.19 -12.35
C VAL A 110 18.01 4.45 -11.70
N ALA A 111 17.05 5.10 -12.37
CA ALA A 111 16.36 6.26 -11.86
C ALA A 111 15.82 6.01 -10.43
N PRO A 112 15.86 7.03 -9.56
CA PRO A 112 15.47 6.87 -8.19
C PRO A 112 13.93 6.75 -8.11
N ASN A 113 13.46 5.73 -7.39
CA ASN A 113 12.03 5.43 -7.27
C ASN A 113 11.29 6.50 -6.45
N ALA A 114 9.97 6.57 -6.56
CA ALA A 114 9.15 7.52 -5.83
C ALA A 114 7.98 6.81 -5.16
N ALA A 115 7.39 7.46 -4.16
CA ALA A 115 6.15 6.96 -3.61
C ALA A 115 5.10 6.80 -4.72
N ALA A 116 4.48 5.63 -4.73
CA ALA A 116 3.27 5.35 -5.48
C ALA A 116 2.18 4.97 -4.48
N ARG A 117 0.94 5.46 -4.69
CA ARG A 117 -0.20 5.30 -3.78
C ARG A 117 -0.16 3.97 -3.00
N ALA A 118 -0.19 4.06 -1.66
CA ALA A 118 0.19 2.99 -0.74
C ALA A 118 1.67 2.55 -0.91
N PRO A 119 2.63 3.44 -0.58
CA PRO A 119 4.05 3.22 -0.82
C PRO A 119 4.58 2.07 0.05
N GLY A 120 5.19 1.07 -0.59
CA GLY A 120 5.71 -0.15 0.03
C GLY A 120 4.67 -1.13 0.57
N VAL A 121 3.55 -0.65 1.11
CA VAL A 121 2.51 -1.48 1.73
C VAL A 121 1.87 -2.42 0.73
N VAL A 122 1.55 -1.96 -0.49
CA VAL A 122 0.95 -2.83 -1.52
C VAL A 122 1.87 -3.99 -1.86
N GLN A 123 3.18 -3.74 -1.96
CA GLN A 123 4.15 -4.80 -2.24
C GLN A 123 4.18 -5.84 -1.10
N SER A 124 4.24 -5.38 0.16
CA SER A 124 4.38 -6.31 1.29
C SER A 124 3.09 -7.05 1.65
N ILE A 125 1.92 -6.42 1.56
CA ILE A 125 0.65 -7.12 1.82
C ILE A 125 0.31 -8.11 0.70
N LEU A 126 0.68 -7.80 -0.56
CA LEU A 126 0.53 -8.75 -1.67
C LEU A 126 1.35 -10.02 -1.41
N ALA A 127 2.60 -9.87 -0.92
CA ALA A 127 3.41 -11.02 -0.55
C ALA A 127 2.78 -11.84 0.57
N HIS A 128 2.16 -11.20 1.58
CA HIS A 128 1.43 -11.92 2.62
C HIS A 128 0.19 -12.65 2.08
N GLU A 129 -0.55 -12.08 1.12
CA GLU A 129 -1.64 -12.80 0.44
C GLU A 129 -1.12 -14.04 -0.30
N VAL A 130 0.06 -13.95 -0.94
CA VAL A 130 0.72 -15.09 -1.59
C VAL A 130 1.10 -16.16 -0.56
N VAL A 131 1.58 -15.77 0.64
CA VAL A 131 1.81 -16.72 1.74
C VAL A 131 0.53 -17.46 2.09
N MET A 132 -0.58 -16.74 2.28
CA MET A 132 -1.88 -17.35 2.61
C MET A 132 -2.40 -18.27 1.49
N GLU A 133 -2.23 -17.88 0.23
CA GLU A 133 -2.56 -18.72 -0.92
C GLU A 133 -1.73 -20.00 -0.94
N HIS A 134 -0.42 -19.92 -0.70
CA HIS A 134 0.44 -21.11 -0.67
C HIS A 134 0.10 -22.05 0.49
N VAL A 135 -0.23 -21.53 1.67
CA VAL A 135 -0.75 -22.32 2.80
C VAL A 135 -2.07 -23.00 2.43
N ALA A 136 -3.00 -22.28 1.83
CA ALA A 136 -4.28 -22.84 1.41
C ALA A 136 -4.10 -23.95 0.37
N ARG A 137 -3.26 -23.73 -0.64
CA ARG A 137 -2.99 -24.69 -1.71
C ARG A 137 -2.26 -25.93 -1.21
N SER A 138 -1.29 -25.81 -0.30
CA SER A 138 -0.55 -26.96 0.23
C SER A 138 -1.43 -27.90 1.06
N LEU A 139 -2.47 -27.36 1.70
CA LEU A 139 -3.42 -28.11 2.54
C LEU A 139 -4.72 -28.48 1.80
N GLY A 140 -4.91 -28.02 0.57
CA GLY A 140 -6.18 -28.19 -0.15
C GLY A 140 -7.37 -27.47 0.50
N LEU A 141 -7.10 -26.40 1.27
CA LEU A 141 -8.12 -25.64 1.98
C LEU A 141 -8.61 -24.45 1.14
N PRO A 142 -9.87 -24.01 1.33
CA PRO A 142 -10.35 -22.74 0.78
C PRO A 142 -9.54 -21.53 1.26
N MET A 143 -9.06 -20.68 0.34
CA MET A 143 -8.29 -19.48 0.68
C MET A 143 -9.03 -18.57 1.67
N ASP A 144 -10.32 -18.30 1.46
CA ASP A 144 -11.13 -17.46 2.34
C ASP A 144 -11.22 -18.01 3.77
N VAL A 145 -11.24 -19.33 3.93
CA VAL A 145 -11.24 -19.99 5.24
C VAL A 145 -9.87 -19.87 5.92
N VAL A 146 -8.77 -20.02 5.17
CA VAL A 146 -7.42 -19.84 5.70
C VAL A 146 -7.21 -18.39 6.14
N GLN A 147 -7.65 -17.42 5.34
CA GLN A 147 -7.59 -16.00 5.69
C GLN A 147 -8.38 -15.73 6.99
N GLU A 148 -9.63 -16.18 7.08
CA GLU A 148 -10.49 -16.02 8.26
C GLU A 148 -9.87 -16.61 9.54
N ARG A 149 -9.24 -17.79 9.44
CA ARG A 149 -8.56 -18.44 10.57
C ARG A 149 -7.38 -17.64 11.09
N ASN A 150 -6.73 -16.87 10.22
CA ASN A 150 -5.55 -16.08 10.55
C ASN A 150 -5.87 -14.62 10.86
N PHE A 151 -7.10 -14.14 10.72
CA PHE A 151 -7.42 -12.75 11.06
C PHE A 151 -7.07 -12.38 12.50
N TYR A 152 -6.64 -11.13 12.68
CA TYR A 152 -6.54 -10.55 14.01
C TYR A 152 -7.86 -10.64 14.79
N ARG A 153 -7.72 -10.71 16.11
CA ARG A 153 -8.79 -10.58 17.10
C ARG A 153 -8.54 -9.36 17.97
N ALA A 154 -9.60 -8.78 18.51
CA ALA A 154 -9.49 -7.66 19.45
C ALA A 154 -8.57 -8.03 20.62
N GLY A 155 -7.71 -7.09 21.03
CA GLY A 155 -6.70 -7.27 22.07
C GLY A 155 -5.37 -7.82 21.58
N GLN A 156 -5.29 -8.38 20.37
CA GLN A 156 -4.01 -8.81 19.80
C GLN A 156 -3.17 -7.62 19.35
N ARG A 157 -1.85 -7.81 19.35
CA ARG A 157 -0.88 -6.78 19.02
C ARG A 157 -0.20 -7.08 17.68
N THR A 158 -0.14 -6.10 16.79
CA THR A 158 0.62 -6.17 15.54
C THR A 158 2.13 -6.22 15.83
N PRO A 159 2.98 -6.69 14.90
CA PRO A 159 4.43 -6.58 15.02
C PRO A 159 4.93 -5.15 15.29
N ALA A 160 4.23 -4.13 14.76
CA ALA A 160 4.53 -2.72 14.99
C ALA A 160 4.02 -2.17 16.34
N GLY A 161 3.47 -3.02 17.20
CA GLY A 161 3.05 -2.65 18.56
C GLY A 161 1.62 -2.11 18.69
N VAL A 162 0.85 -1.98 17.61
CA VAL A 162 -0.55 -1.54 17.63
C VAL A 162 -1.46 -2.61 18.24
N VAL A 163 -2.36 -2.22 19.15
CA VAL A 163 -3.39 -3.11 19.72
C VAL A 163 -4.67 -3.01 18.91
N ILE A 164 -5.09 -4.12 18.30
CA ILE A 164 -6.28 -4.23 17.47
C ILE A 164 -7.54 -4.17 18.35
N GLY A 165 -8.56 -3.43 17.93
CA GLY A 165 -9.80 -3.23 18.69
C GLY A 165 -9.65 -2.23 19.84
N SER A 166 -8.57 -1.43 19.86
CA SER A 166 -8.42 -0.32 20.81
C SER A 166 -9.22 0.92 20.36
N ALA A 167 -9.41 1.90 21.25
CA ALA A 167 -10.19 3.11 20.97
C ALA A 167 -9.68 3.93 19.77
N THR A 168 -8.41 3.76 19.39
CA THR A 168 -7.80 4.44 18.22
C THR A 168 -7.61 3.54 17.01
N HIS A 169 -7.88 2.23 17.16
CA HIS A 169 -7.66 1.21 16.14
C HIS A 169 -8.80 0.18 16.19
N GLU A 170 -10.00 0.64 15.88
CA GLU A 170 -11.19 -0.23 15.78
C GLU A 170 -10.95 -1.39 14.80
N TRP A 171 -11.54 -2.55 15.10
CA TRP A 171 -11.41 -3.75 14.28
C TRP A 171 -12.70 -4.10 13.57
N THR A 172 -12.92 -3.47 12.42
CA THR A 172 -14.14 -3.59 11.61
C THR A 172 -14.06 -4.69 10.55
N LEU A 173 -12.86 -5.23 10.28
CA LEU A 173 -12.64 -6.17 9.18
C LEU A 173 -13.56 -7.40 9.23
N PRO A 174 -13.79 -8.10 10.37
CA PRO A 174 -14.66 -9.28 10.38
C PRO A 174 -16.10 -8.98 9.95
N ALA A 175 -16.62 -7.79 10.32
CA ALA A 175 -17.95 -7.35 9.93
C ALA A 175 -18.00 -7.01 8.43
N LEU A 176 -17.04 -6.22 7.94
CA LEU A 176 -16.92 -5.87 6.51
C LEU A 176 -16.74 -7.10 5.62
N TRP A 177 -15.95 -8.07 6.08
CA TRP A 177 -15.72 -9.34 5.39
C TRP A 177 -17.02 -10.14 5.25
N SER A 178 -17.77 -10.27 6.35
CA SER A 178 -19.04 -10.99 6.37
C SER A 178 -20.09 -10.31 5.48
N GLN A 179 -20.18 -8.98 5.55
CA GLN A 179 -21.04 -8.16 4.70
C GLN A 179 -20.67 -8.33 3.22
N MET A 180 -19.38 -8.21 2.87
CA MET A 180 -18.93 -8.36 1.49
C MET A 180 -19.22 -9.76 0.93
N LYS A 181 -19.04 -10.83 1.71
CA LYS A 181 -19.40 -12.19 1.28
C LYS A 181 -20.91 -12.33 1.03
N ALA A 182 -21.75 -11.70 1.85
CA ALA A 182 -23.20 -11.72 1.70
C ALA A 182 -23.67 -10.91 0.49
N GLU A 183 -23.28 -9.63 0.39
CA GLU A 183 -23.73 -8.72 -0.68
C GLU A 183 -23.27 -9.15 -2.08
N THR A 184 -22.20 -9.93 -2.16
CA THR A 184 -21.65 -10.40 -3.44
C THR A 184 -22.02 -11.86 -3.75
N ASP A 185 -22.84 -12.51 -2.92
CA ASP A 185 -23.16 -13.95 -3.03
C ASP A 185 -21.91 -14.83 -3.22
N PHE A 186 -20.86 -14.53 -2.46
CA PHE A 186 -19.51 -15.05 -2.72
C PHE A 186 -19.46 -16.58 -2.79
N ALA A 187 -20.17 -17.28 -1.90
CA ALA A 187 -20.26 -18.73 -1.90
C ALA A 187 -20.91 -19.29 -3.18
N ALA A 188 -22.02 -18.68 -3.63
CA ALA A 188 -22.70 -19.09 -4.86
C ALA A 188 -21.84 -18.82 -6.10
N ARG A 189 -21.16 -17.67 -6.15
CA ARG A 189 -20.22 -17.34 -7.24
C ARG A 189 -19.05 -18.31 -7.29
N LYS A 190 -18.55 -18.74 -6.13
CA LYS A 190 -17.47 -19.74 -6.03
C LYS A 190 -17.89 -21.10 -6.58
N ALA A 191 -19.10 -21.56 -6.25
CA ALA A 191 -19.68 -22.77 -6.83
C ALA A 191 -19.84 -22.65 -8.36
N ALA A 192 -20.42 -21.55 -8.84
CA ALA A 192 -20.60 -21.29 -10.27
C ALA A 192 -19.28 -21.23 -11.04
N VAL A 193 -18.20 -20.72 -10.42
CA VAL A 193 -16.85 -20.75 -11.00
C VAL A 193 -16.33 -22.18 -11.12
N ALA A 194 -16.54 -23.04 -10.11
CA ALA A 194 -16.15 -24.44 -10.16
C ALA A 194 -16.89 -25.19 -11.28
N ASP A 195 -18.21 -25.02 -11.37
CA ASP A 195 -19.04 -25.63 -12.42
C ASP A 195 -18.60 -25.17 -13.81
N PHE A 196 -18.38 -23.85 -13.99
CA PHE A 196 -17.87 -23.31 -15.25
C PHE A 196 -16.51 -23.92 -15.61
N ASN A 197 -15.60 -24.02 -14.65
CA ASN A 197 -14.26 -24.56 -14.87
C ASN A 197 -14.28 -26.06 -15.18
N ALA A 198 -15.21 -26.84 -14.63
CA ALA A 198 -15.39 -28.25 -14.96
C ALA A 198 -15.92 -28.44 -16.39
N ALA A 199 -16.86 -27.59 -16.81
CA ALA A 199 -17.46 -27.64 -18.15
C ALA A 199 -16.58 -27.05 -19.27
N ASN A 200 -15.55 -26.26 -18.95
CA ASN A 200 -14.74 -25.54 -19.93
C ASN A 200 -13.26 -25.95 -19.87
N ARG A 201 -12.74 -26.59 -20.93
CA ARG A 201 -11.32 -27.00 -21.01
C ARG A 201 -10.36 -25.81 -21.20
N TRP A 202 -10.70 -24.87 -22.09
CA TRP A 202 -9.78 -23.82 -22.57
C TRP A 202 -10.09 -22.42 -22.02
N ARG A 203 -11.14 -22.28 -21.22
CA ARG A 203 -11.51 -21.03 -20.56
C ARG A 203 -11.77 -21.33 -19.10
N LYS A 204 -11.16 -20.55 -18.22
CA LYS A 204 -11.33 -20.66 -16.78
C LYS A 204 -11.79 -19.33 -16.20
N ARG A 205 -12.49 -19.38 -15.08
CA ARG A 205 -12.84 -18.23 -14.24
C ARG A 205 -12.17 -18.39 -12.89
N GLY A 206 -11.91 -17.27 -12.24
CA GLY A 206 -11.46 -17.18 -10.86
C GLY A 206 -12.34 -16.20 -10.10
N VAL A 207 -12.48 -16.44 -8.81
CA VAL A 207 -13.11 -15.50 -7.88
C VAL A 207 -12.32 -15.53 -6.59
N SER A 208 -12.01 -14.36 -6.05
CA SER A 208 -11.28 -14.19 -4.80
C SER A 208 -11.86 -13.02 -4.02
N ILE A 209 -11.58 -13.02 -2.73
CA ILE A 209 -11.81 -11.93 -1.80
C ILE A 209 -10.51 -11.75 -1.01
N ALA A 210 -10.11 -10.52 -0.73
CA ALA A 210 -8.86 -10.23 -0.05
C ALA A 210 -9.07 -9.15 1.01
N PRO A 211 -8.56 -9.32 2.23
CA PRO A 211 -8.65 -8.33 3.27
C PRO A 211 -7.58 -7.26 3.08
N VAL A 212 -7.86 -6.05 3.56
CA VAL A 212 -6.83 -5.01 3.68
C VAL A 212 -6.96 -4.34 5.03
N ARG A 213 -5.87 -4.33 5.79
CA ARG A 213 -5.66 -3.41 6.92
C ARG A 213 -4.62 -2.39 6.51
N TYR A 214 -5.00 -1.12 6.49
CA TYR A 214 -4.09 -0.03 6.17
C TYR A 214 -4.06 0.97 7.31
N GLY A 215 -2.91 1.15 7.96
CA GLY A 215 -2.78 2.10 9.07
C GLY A 215 -2.66 3.54 8.57
N ILE A 216 -3.39 4.43 9.24
CA ILE A 216 -3.30 5.88 9.03
C ILE A 216 -2.62 6.48 10.26
N GLY A 217 -1.46 7.11 10.06
CA GLY A 217 -0.73 7.81 11.11
C GLY A 217 -0.67 9.31 10.84
N THR A 218 -0.98 10.12 11.85
CA THR A 218 -0.91 11.59 11.78
C THR A 218 0.27 12.19 12.54
N GLY A 219 1.01 11.39 13.30
CA GLY A 219 2.01 11.86 14.26
C GLY A 219 3.18 12.66 13.72
N PHE A 220 3.46 12.59 12.41
CA PHE A 220 4.54 13.34 11.75
C PHE A 220 4.06 14.60 11.02
N TYR A 221 2.76 14.76 10.82
CA TYR A 221 2.20 15.83 10.00
C TYR A 221 1.61 16.93 10.87
N LYS A 222 2.07 18.17 10.66
CA LYS A 222 1.46 19.38 11.21
C LYS A 222 0.71 20.08 10.08
N SER A 223 -0.56 20.39 10.30
CA SER A 223 -1.39 21.14 9.34
C SER A 223 -1.77 22.50 9.91
N GLY A 224 -1.79 23.52 9.05
CA GLY A 224 -2.27 24.85 9.37
C GLY A 224 -3.29 25.33 8.35
N ALA A 225 -4.16 26.25 8.78
CA ALA A 225 -5.12 26.94 7.93
C ALA A 225 -5.17 28.44 8.28
N LEU A 226 -5.50 29.25 7.27
CA LEU A 226 -5.75 30.68 7.35
C LEU A 226 -7.17 30.95 6.87
N VAL A 227 -7.94 31.70 7.66
CA VAL A 227 -9.31 32.08 7.33
C VAL A 227 -9.44 33.60 7.38
N ASN A 228 -9.87 34.19 6.27
CA ASN A 228 -10.17 35.62 6.16
C ASN A 228 -11.67 35.80 5.97
N ILE A 229 -12.28 36.71 6.74
CA ILE A 229 -13.69 37.09 6.63
C ILE A 229 -13.73 38.54 6.17
N TYR A 230 -14.36 38.78 5.01
CA TYR A 230 -14.46 40.11 4.42
C TYR A 230 -15.72 40.84 4.91
N PRO A 231 -15.77 42.18 4.81
CA PRO A 231 -16.93 42.96 5.25
C PRO A 231 -18.25 42.64 4.54
N ASP A 232 -18.19 42.07 3.34
CA ASP A 232 -19.36 41.61 2.58
C ASP A 232 -19.84 40.20 3.01
N GLY A 233 -19.18 39.60 4.00
CA GLY A 233 -19.48 38.26 4.51
C GLY A 233 -18.85 37.11 3.72
N THR A 234 -18.08 37.39 2.66
CA THR A 234 -17.34 36.34 1.95
C THR A 234 -16.20 35.81 2.82
N VAL A 235 -15.91 34.51 2.68
CA VAL A 235 -14.88 33.82 3.46
C VAL A 235 -13.86 33.21 2.51
N LEU A 236 -12.59 33.55 2.72
CA LEU A 236 -11.47 32.92 2.02
C LEU A 236 -10.74 31.99 3.01
N VAL A 237 -10.59 30.73 2.62
CA VAL A 237 -9.85 29.71 3.38
C VAL A 237 -8.61 29.30 2.58
N ALA A 238 -7.47 29.21 3.25
CA ALA A 238 -6.25 28.64 2.71
C ALA A 238 -5.68 27.62 3.71
N HIS A 239 -5.13 26.51 3.22
CA HIS A 239 -4.49 25.49 4.06
C HIS A 239 -3.26 24.92 3.34
N GLY A 240 -2.36 24.26 4.08
CA GLY A 240 -1.13 23.69 3.53
C GLY A 240 -1.30 22.45 2.64
N GLY A 241 -2.54 22.08 2.32
CA GLY A 241 -2.84 20.89 1.51
C GLY A 241 -2.95 21.24 0.04
N VAL A 242 -2.62 20.29 -0.82
CA VAL A 242 -2.61 20.50 -2.28
C VAL A 242 -3.69 19.64 -2.94
N GLU A 243 -4.58 20.27 -3.70
CA GLU A 243 -5.56 19.58 -4.54
C GLU A 243 -4.86 18.89 -5.71
N VAL A 244 -4.99 17.57 -5.80
CA VAL A 244 -4.38 16.73 -6.85
C VAL A 244 -5.39 15.78 -7.52
N GLY A 245 -6.68 15.99 -7.28
CA GLY A 245 -7.85 15.23 -7.76
C GLY A 245 -8.60 14.47 -6.66
N GLN A 246 -8.28 14.69 -5.38
CA GLN A 246 -8.88 13.98 -4.24
C GLN A 246 -10.06 14.70 -3.60
N GLY A 247 -10.36 15.94 -4.01
CA GLY A 247 -11.47 16.72 -3.43
C GLY A 247 -11.14 17.23 -2.03
N LEU A 248 -9.94 17.76 -1.85
CA LEU A 248 -9.49 18.40 -0.63
C LEU A 248 -9.99 19.85 -0.51
N SER A 249 -10.18 20.53 -1.65
CA SER A 249 -10.66 21.92 -1.74
C SER A 249 -12.10 22.10 -1.29
#